data_AF-A0A4W3H2C7-F1
#
_entry.id   AF-A0A4W3H2C7-F1
#
_cell.length_a   1.000
_cell.length_b   1.000
_cell.length_c   1.000
_cell.angle_alpha   90.00
_cell.angle_beta   90.00
_cell.angle_gamma   90.00
#
_symmetry.space_group_name_H-M   'P 1'
#
loop_
_entity.id
_entity.type
_entity.pdbx_description
1 polymer ?
#
loop_
_entity_poly.entity_id
_entity_poly.type
_entity_poly.pdbx_seq_one_letter_code
_entity_poly.pdbx_strand_id
1 'polypeptide(L)'
;MSILRIHAREILDSRGNPTVEVDLYTGKGLFRAAVPSGASTGIYEALELRDGDKTRYLGKGKQLFFLSLSTSSLDLLKNAISKAGYTDKVVIGMDIAASEFFRSGKYDLDFKSPDDPSRYINAHELGELYMGFIQDCPVVSIEDPFDQDDWPAWAAFTAQAGIQVVGDDLTVTNPKRIAQAIEKKACNCLLLKVNQIGSVTESLQACKLAQSNGWGVMVSHRSGETEDTFIADLVVGLCTGQIKTGAPCRSERLAKYNQLLRIEEELGDKAKFAGRNFRNPRAK
;
A
#
# COMPACT_ATOMS: atom_id res chain seq x y z
N MET A 1 13.60 -11.84 23.66
CA MET A 1 13.14 -13.07 22.99
C MET A 1 14.36 -13.66 22.27
N SER A 2 14.83 -14.86 22.62
CA SER A 2 16.02 -15.41 22.00
C SER A 2 15.67 -16.11 20.68
N ILE A 3 16.39 -15.75 19.63
CA ILE A 3 16.39 -16.46 18.36
C ILE A 3 17.23 -17.73 18.56
N LEU A 4 16.65 -18.90 18.32
CA LEU A 4 17.34 -20.18 18.46
C LEU A 4 18.08 -20.56 17.17
N ARG A 5 17.44 -20.31 16.02
CA ARG A 5 17.98 -20.63 14.69
C ARG A 5 17.33 -19.76 13.63
N ILE A 6 18.09 -19.40 12.60
CA ILE A 6 17.60 -18.78 11.36
C ILE A 6 17.97 -19.70 10.20
N HIS A 7 17.05 -19.91 9.27
CA HIS A 7 17.33 -20.61 8.02
C HIS A 7 16.73 -19.83 6.86
N ALA A 8 17.57 -19.33 5.95
CA ALA A 8 17.15 -18.61 4.76
C ALA A 8 17.30 -19.50 3.52
N ARG A 9 16.37 -19.35 2.56
CA ARG A 9 16.36 -20.07 1.29
C ARG A 9 15.93 -19.15 0.14
N GLU A 10 16.42 -19.43 -1.07
CA GLU A 10 15.90 -18.79 -2.28
C GLU A 10 14.54 -19.42 -2.64
N ILE A 11 13.56 -18.57 -2.91
CA ILE A 11 12.26 -18.93 -3.48
C ILE A 11 11.96 -18.03 -4.69
N LEU A 12 10.86 -18.25 -5.39
CA LEU A 12 10.43 -17.36 -6.47
C LEU A 12 9.29 -16.46 -6.00
N ASP A 13 9.35 -15.17 -6.36
CA ASP A 13 8.21 -14.28 -6.26
C ASP A 13 7.18 -14.61 -7.37
N SER A 14 6.00 -14.02 -7.24
CA SER A 14 4.88 -14.16 -8.17
C SER A 14 5.11 -13.68 -9.61
N ARG A 15 6.21 -12.99 -9.86
CA ARG A 15 6.66 -12.60 -11.21
C ARG A 15 7.75 -13.53 -11.72
N GLY A 16 8.06 -14.59 -10.98
CA GLY A 16 9.12 -15.55 -11.28
C GLY A 16 10.52 -15.05 -10.97
N ASN A 17 10.68 -13.97 -10.19
CA ASN A 17 12.01 -13.49 -9.81
C ASN A 17 12.51 -14.20 -8.54
N PRO A 18 13.79 -14.57 -8.46
CA PRO A 18 14.39 -15.04 -7.22
C PRO A 18 14.20 -14.05 -6.07
N THR A 19 13.86 -14.56 -4.89
CA THR A 19 13.74 -13.80 -3.65
C THR A 19 14.02 -14.69 -2.43
N VAL A 20 13.94 -14.16 -1.21
CA VAL A 20 14.33 -14.87 0.02
C VAL A 20 13.12 -15.18 0.90
N GLU A 21 13.07 -16.43 1.39
CA GLU A 21 12.25 -16.85 2.52
C GLU A 21 13.14 -17.16 3.73
N VAL A 22 12.69 -16.79 4.93
CA VAL A 22 13.39 -17.00 6.20
C VAL A 22 12.49 -17.73 7.19
N ASP A 23 13.01 -18.83 7.72
CA ASP A 23 12.53 -19.52 8.90
C ASP A 23 13.25 -19.02 10.14
N LEU A 24 12.49 -18.51 11.11
CA LEU A 24 12.94 -18.06 12.41
C LEU A 24 12.43 -19.01 13.50
N TYR A 25 13.33 -19.73 14.13
CA TYR A 25 13.01 -20.64 15.24
C TYR A 25 13.23 -19.90 16.57
N THR A 26 12.21 -19.93 17.43
CA THR A 26 12.27 -19.38 18.79
C THR A 26 11.74 -20.40 19.80
N GLY A 27 11.90 -20.13 21.10
CA GLY A 27 11.26 -20.95 22.13
C GLY A 27 9.72 -20.97 22.08
N LYS A 28 9.10 -20.14 21.23
CA LYS A 28 7.65 -20.10 21.00
C LYS A 28 7.20 -20.82 19.72
N GLY A 29 8.13 -21.33 18.92
CA GLY A 29 7.82 -22.00 17.66
C GLY A 29 8.60 -21.47 16.45
N LEU A 30 8.22 -21.97 15.29
CA LEU A 30 8.72 -21.57 13.97
C LEU A 30 7.87 -20.42 13.42
N PHE A 31 8.53 -19.38 12.94
CA PHE A 31 7.93 -18.27 12.23
C PHE A 31 8.56 -18.21 10.84
N ARG A 32 7.76 -18.24 9.79
CA ARG A 32 8.22 -18.16 8.41
C ARG A 32 7.77 -16.84 7.81
N ALA A 33 8.66 -16.19 7.08
CA ALA A 33 8.33 -15.02 6.30
C ALA A 33 9.14 -15.02 5.01
N ALA A 34 8.49 -14.67 3.90
CA ALA A 34 9.17 -14.37 2.65
C ALA A 34 9.04 -12.89 2.33
N VAL A 35 10.07 -12.34 1.67
CA VAL A 35 10.03 -10.99 1.10
C VAL A 35 10.07 -11.10 -0.41
N PRO A 36 9.37 -10.25 -1.15
CA PRO A 36 9.44 -10.24 -2.60
C PRO A 36 10.59 -9.38 -3.14
N SER A 37 11.06 -9.68 -4.36
CA SER A 37 11.99 -8.80 -5.09
C SER A 37 11.30 -7.45 -5.40
N GLY A 38 11.97 -6.32 -5.24
CA GLY A 38 11.36 -4.99 -5.40
C GLY A 38 12.37 -3.86 -5.52
N ALA A 39 11.94 -2.70 -6.05
CA ALA A 39 12.76 -1.49 -5.98
C ALA A 39 12.83 -1.04 -4.52
N SER A 40 14.02 -1.13 -3.94
CA SER A 40 14.27 -0.87 -2.53
C SER A 40 14.30 0.63 -2.25
N THR A 41 13.31 1.17 -1.54
CA THR A 41 13.29 2.60 -1.14
C THR A 41 13.46 2.82 0.36
N GLY A 42 13.10 1.84 1.21
CA GLY A 42 13.34 1.90 2.65
C GLY A 42 14.76 1.48 3.07
N ILE A 43 15.30 2.10 4.12
CA ILE A 43 16.64 1.80 4.66
C ILE A 43 16.78 0.39 5.27
N TYR A 44 15.66 -0.26 5.57
CA TYR A 44 15.58 -1.63 6.10
C TYR A 44 15.05 -2.63 5.09
N GLU A 45 14.77 -2.19 3.86
CA GLU A 45 14.42 -3.13 2.80
C GLU A 45 15.62 -4.03 2.51
N ALA A 46 15.35 -5.30 2.23
CA ALA A 46 16.40 -6.22 1.84
C ALA A 46 17.06 -5.71 0.55
N LEU A 47 18.36 -5.42 0.62
CA LEU A 47 19.13 -5.03 -0.55
C LEU A 47 19.18 -6.21 -1.52
N GLU A 48 18.63 -6.02 -2.72
CA GLU A 48 18.64 -7.04 -3.75
C GLU A 48 20.05 -7.19 -4.35
N LEU A 49 20.82 -8.16 -3.83
CA LEU A 49 22.10 -8.54 -4.40
C LEU A 49 21.86 -9.55 -5.52
N ARG A 50 22.11 -9.14 -6.77
CA ARG A 50 21.96 -9.97 -7.96
C ARG A 50 23.31 -10.60 -8.34
N ASP A 51 23.27 -11.83 -8.83
CA ASP A 51 24.44 -12.59 -9.31
C ASP A 51 25.04 -12.03 -10.62
N GLY A 52 24.29 -11.17 -11.33
CA GLY A 52 24.73 -10.48 -12.54
C GLY A 52 24.63 -11.34 -13.82
N ASP A 53 24.09 -12.56 -13.71
CA ASP A 53 23.99 -13.48 -14.84
C ASP A 53 22.74 -13.19 -15.69
N LYS A 54 22.94 -12.61 -16.88
CA LYS A 54 21.88 -12.27 -17.83
C LYS A 54 21.23 -13.51 -18.49
N THR A 55 21.80 -14.70 -18.33
CA THR A 55 21.28 -15.94 -18.91
C THR A 55 20.20 -16.58 -18.03
N ARG A 56 20.04 -16.13 -16.78
CA ARG A 56 18.96 -16.54 -15.86
C ARG A 56 17.90 -15.45 -15.70
N TYR A 57 16.63 -15.80 -15.88
CA TYR A 57 15.45 -14.91 -15.73
C TYR A 57 15.45 -13.63 -16.59
N LEU A 58 16.16 -13.66 -17.73
CA LEU A 58 16.11 -12.66 -18.81
C LEU A 58 16.30 -11.20 -18.37
N GLY A 59 16.87 -10.96 -17.17
CA GLY A 59 17.15 -9.61 -16.70
C GLY A 59 15.95 -8.65 -16.61
N LYS A 60 14.78 -9.09 -16.09
CA LYS A 60 13.62 -8.25 -15.58
C LYS A 60 12.42 -8.05 -16.53
N GLY A 61 11.45 -8.97 -16.59
CA GLY A 61 10.19 -8.75 -17.32
C GLY A 61 9.07 -8.11 -16.48
N LYS A 62 8.55 -6.94 -16.87
CA LYS A 62 7.25 -6.37 -16.47
C LYS A 62 6.37 -6.19 -17.71
N GLN A 63 5.09 -6.55 -17.65
CA GLN A 63 4.07 -6.17 -18.64
C GLN A 63 2.98 -5.39 -17.89
N LEU A 64 2.91 -4.08 -18.13
CA LEU A 64 1.96 -3.18 -17.47
C LEU A 64 0.93 -2.72 -18.51
N PHE A 65 -0.35 -2.97 -18.23
CA PHE A 65 -1.47 -2.38 -18.98
C PHE A 65 -1.66 -0.92 -18.56
N PHE A 66 -1.88 -0.03 -19.51
CA PHE A 66 -1.94 1.42 -19.29
C PHE A 66 -3.39 1.92 -19.26
N LEU A 67 -3.74 2.63 -18.19
CA LEU A 67 -4.83 3.60 -18.16
C LEU A 67 -4.18 4.91 -17.69
N SER A 68 -4.29 5.98 -18.47
CA SER A 68 -3.86 7.32 -18.05
C SER A 68 -4.69 7.75 -16.83
N LEU A 69 -4.10 8.59 -15.98
CA LEU A 69 -4.79 9.25 -14.87
C LEU A 69 -5.81 10.23 -15.49
N SER A 70 -6.95 9.68 -15.89
CA SER A 70 -7.99 10.37 -16.64
C SER A 70 -9.34 10.02 -16.02
N THR A 71 -10.28 10.94 -16.13
CA THR A 71 -11.71 10.72 -15.83
C THR A 71 -12.21 9.41 -16.44
N SER A 72 -11.70 9.04 -17.62
CA SER A 72 -11.98 7.77 -18.31
C SER A 72 -11.74 6.52 -17.45
N SER A 73 -10.73 6.53 -16.58
CA SER A 73 -10.39 5.40 -15.71
C SER A 73 -11.41 5.24 -14.57
N LEU A 74 -11.82 6.35 -13.95
CA LEU A 74 -12.84 6.36 -12.92
C LEU A 74 -14.24 6.08 -13.51
N ASP A 75 -14.53 6.58 -14.71
CA ASP A 75 -15.76 6.28 -15.43
C ASP A 75 -15.89 4.80 -15.79
N LEU A 76 -14.77 4.16 -16.18
CA LEU A 76 -14.73 2.72 -16.41
C LEU A 76 -15.06 1.94 -15.13
N LEU A 77 -14.48 2.32 -13.99
CA LEU A 77 -14.78 1.70 -12.70
C LEU A 77 -16.25 1.93 -12.31
N LYS A 78 -16.76 3.15 -12.45
CA LYS A 78 -18.18 3.48 -12.19
C LYS A 78 -19.12 2.63 -13.04
N ASN A 79 -18.82 2.50 -14.33
CA ASN A 79 -19.61 1.67 -15.25
C ASN A 79 -19.57 0.19 -14.85
N ALA A 80 -18.39 -0.33 -14.50
CA ALA A 80 -18.23 -1.71 -14.06
C ALA A 80 -19.00 -2.00 -12.76
N ILE A 81 -18.87 -1.11 -11.76
CA ILE A 81 -19.60 -1.20 -10.48
C ILE A 81 -21.12 -1.18 -10.73
N SER A 82 -21.58 -0.28 -11.59
CA SER A 82 -23.00 -0.16 -11.94
C SER A 82 -23.52 -1.41 -12.65
N LYS A 83 -22.80 -1.92 -13.65
CA LYS A 83 -23.17 -3.16 -14.36
C LYS A 83 -23.20 -4.39 -13.46
N ALA A 84 -22.35 -4.42 -12.44
CA ALA A 84 -22.34 -5.48 -11.44
C ALA A 84 -23.44 -5.34 -10.37
N GLY A 85 -24.18 -4.23 -10.34
CA GLY A 85 -25.28 -3.99 -9.40
C GLY A 85 -24.82 -3.55 -7.99
N TYR A 86 -23.63 -2.95 -7.88
CA TYR A 86 -23.00 -2.62 -6.59
C TYR A 86 -22.76 -1.11 -6.36
N THR A 87 -23.47 -0.24 -7.07
CA THR A 87 -23.29 1.24 -7.01
C THR A 87 -23.27 1.79 -5.58
N ASP A 88 -24.16 1.32 -4.69
CA ASP A 88 -24.25 1.83 -3.31
C ASP A 88 -23.39 1.06 -2.30
N LYS A 89 -22.60 0.09 -2.77
CA LYS A 89 -21.86 -0.87 -1.94
C LYS A 89 -20.35 -0.84 -2.19
N VAL A 90 -19.91 -0.43 -3.37
CA VAL A 90 -18.49 -0.34 -3.74
C VAL A 90 -18.10 1.11 -3.93
N VAL A 91 -17.02 1.49 -3.26
CA VAL A 91 -16.38 2.81 -3.31
C VAL A 91 -14.99 2.68 -3.90
N ILE A 92 -14.36 3.80 -4.25
CA ILE A 92 -13.08 3.84 -4.95
C ILE A 92 -11.98 4.34 -4.02
N GLY A 93 -10.84 3.64 -4.04
CA GLY A 93 -9.56 4.14 -3.52
C GLY A 93 -8.59 4.34 -4.67
N MET A 94 -7.75 5.36 -4.59
CA MET A 94 -6.73 5.65 -5.59
C MET A 94 -5.35 5.65 -4.93
N ASP A 95 -4.36 5.18 -5.67
CA ASP A 95 -2.95 5.32 -5.35
C ASP A 95 -2.32 6.06 -6.51
N ILE A 96 -1.90 7.29 -6.24
CA ILE A 96 -1.41 8.18 -7.27
C ILE A 96 0.09 7.98 -7.50
N ALA A 97 0.85 7.63 -6.45
CA ALA A 97 2.31 7.52 -6.48
C ALA A 97 2.97 8.77 -7.12
N ALA A 98 2.59 9.96 -6.65
CA ALA A 98 2.94 11.22 -7.33
C ALA A 98 4.44 11.52 -7.42
N SER A 99 5.25 10.94 -6.52
CA SER A 99 6.71 10.98 -6.58
C SER A 99 7.26 10.49 -7.93
N GLU A 100 6.61 9.51 -8.58
CA GLU A 100 7.05 8.95 -9.87
C GLU A 100 7.02 9.98 -11.02
N PHE A 101 6.14 10.98 -10.90
CA PHE A 101 5.93 12.01 -11.90
C PHE A 101 6.19 13.44 -11.40
N PHE A 102 6.80 13.58 -10.22
CA PHE A 102 7.29 14.85 -9.73
C PHE A 102 8.54 15.28 -10.51
N ARG A 103 8.51 16.50 -11.07
CA ARG A 103 9.56 17.06 -11.92
C ARG A 103 9.74 18.54 -11.60
N SER A 104 10.93 18.91 -11.14
CA SER A 104 11.31 20.32 -10.93
C SER A 104 10.31 21.13 -10.10
N GLY A 105 9.78 20.57 -9.01
CA GLY A 105 8.81 21.25 -8.14
C GLY A 105 7.35 21.24 -8.65
N LYS A 106 7.08 20.53 -9.74
CA LYS A 106 5.76 20.37 -10.36
C LYS A 106 5.48 18.89 -10.67
N TYR A 107 4.33 18.60 -11.27
CA TYR A 107 3.85 17.25 -11.55
C TYR A 107 3.51 17.08 -13.02
N ASP A 108 3.99 15.97 -13.60
CA ASP A 108 3.77 15.61 -14.98
C ASP A 108 2.80 14.43 -15.13
N LEU A 109 1.52 14.70 -15.32
CA LEU A 109 0.50 13.65 -15.47
C LEU A 109 0.69 12.76 -16.72
N ASP A 110 1.55 13.17 -17.65
CA ASP A 110 1.88 12.43 -18.88
C ASP A 110 3.37 12.03 -18.94
N PHE A 111 4.00 11.82 -17.79
CA PHE A 111 5.44 11.49 -17.64
C PHE A 111 5.97 10.26 -18.41
N LYS A 112 5.08 9.43 -18.98
CA LYS A 112 5.46 8.28 -19.81
C LYS A 112 5.56 8.62 -21.30
N SER A 113 5.04 9.78 -21.69
CA SER A 113 5.26 10.39 -22.99
C SER A 113 6.56 11.20 -22.98
N PRO A 114 7.11 11.58 -24.14
CA PRO A 114 8.27 12.48 -24.20
C PRO A 114 8.07 13.71 -23.30
N ASP A 115 9.15 14.11 -22.65
CA ASP A 115 9.11 15.17 -21.63
C ASP A 115 8.71 16.52 -22.24
N ASP A 116 7.77 17.21 -21.59
CA ASP A 116 7.29 18.53 -21.98
C ASP A 116 6.98 19.36 -20.72
N PRO A 117 7.91 20.21 -20.25
CA PRO A 117 7.71 21.04 -19.06
C PRO A 117 6.54 22.01 -19.13
N SER A 118 5.99 22.28 -20.32
CA SER A 118 4.83 23.17 -20.48
C SER A 118 3.52 22.56 -19.97
N ARG A 119 3.44 21.22 -19.90
CA ARG A 119 2.27 20.48 -19.38
C ARG A 119 2.30 20.27 -17.87
N TYR A 120 3.39 20.64 -17.21
CA TYR A 120 3.56 20.41 -15.78
C TYR A 120 2.63 21.30 -14.97
N ILE A 121 1.88 20.68 -14.07
CA ILE A 121 0.98 21.37 -13.14
C ILE A 121 1.60 21.47 -11.76
N ASN A 122 1.28 22.52 -11.03
CA ASN A 122 1.74 22.71 -9.66
C ASN A 122 0.89 21.90 -8.67
N ALA A 123 1.34 21.82 -7.41
CA ALA A 123 0.66 21.04 -6.37
C ALA A 123 -0.79 21.49 -6.11
N HIS A 124 -1.09 22.79 -6.23
CA HIS A 124 -2.43 23.30 -6.03
C HIS A 124 -3.38 22.83 -7.15
N GLU A 125 -2.95 22.98 -8.41
CA GLU A 125 -3.70 22.49 -9.58
C GLU A 125 -3.95 20.97 -9.51
N LEU A 126 -2.95 20.20 -9.07
CA LEU A 126 -3.10 18.76 -8.86
C LEU A 126 -4.08 18.43 -7.72
N GLY A 127 -4.04 19.19 -6.63
CA GLY A 127 -5.00 19.08 -5.54
C GLY A 127 -6.44 19.39 -5.97
N GLU A 128 -6.65 20.41 -6.80
CA GLU A 128 -7.96 20.75 -7.38
C GLU A 128 -8.49 19.63 -8.27
N LEU A 129 -7.62 19.00 -9.07
CA LEU A 129 -7.98 17.84 -9.88
C LEU A 129 -8.51 16.69 -9.01
N TYR A 130 -7.84 16.37 -7.90
CA TYR A 130 -8.32 15.35 -6.97
C TYR A 130 -9.65 15.71 -6.31
N MET A 131 -9.86 16.99 -5.96
CA MET A 131 -11.15 17.44 -5.44
C MET A 131 -12.27 17.24 -6.45
N GLY A 132 -12.01 17.45 -7.75
CA GLY A 132 -12.94 17.10 -8.82
C GLY A 132 -13.28 15.59 -8.82
N PHE A 133 -12.28 14.72 -8.70
CA PHE A 133 -12.53 13.26 -8.60
C PHE A 133 -13.38 12.88 -7.38
N ILE A 134 -13.15 13.52 -6.23
CA ILE A 134 -13.92 13.28 -5.00
C ILE A 134 -15.39 13.74 -5.16
N GLN A 135 -15.64 14.81 -5.92
CA GLN A 135 -16.98 15.31 -6.18
C GLN A 135 -17.75 14.43 -7.18
N ASP A 136 -17.09 13.95 -8.24
CA ASP A 136 -17.73 13.27 -9.35
C ASP A 136 -17.83 11.74 -9.19
N CYS A 137 -17.02 11.16 -8.31
CA CYS A 137 -16.87 9.73 -8.13
C CYS A 137 -16.91 9.37 -6.64
N PRO A 138 -17.30 8.14 -6.26
CA PRO A 138 -17.32 7.70 -4.87
C PRO A 138 -15.91 7.38 -4.35
N VAL A 139 -14.96 8.31 -4.53
CA VAL A 139 -13.58 8.20 -4.05
C VAL A 139 -13.56 8.49 -2.55
N VAL A 140 -13.10 7.53 -1.76
CA VAL A 140 -13.06 7.62 -0.29
C VAL A 140 -11.65 7.55 0.29
N SER A 141 -10.65 7.27 -0.55
CA SER A 141 -9.25 7.15 -0.13
C SER A 141 -8.31 7.53 -1.28
N ILE A 142 -7.31 8.38 -1.01
CA ILE A 142 -6.22 8.70 -1.94
C ILE A 142 -4.88 8.48 -1.24
N GLU A 143 -4.03 7.66 -1.83
CA GLU A 143 -2.67 7.31 -1.42
C GLU A 143 -1.65 8.08 -2.27
N ASP A 144 -0.61 8.61 -1.62
CA ASP A 144 0.48 9.40 -2.22
C ASP A 144 0.06 10.44 -3.27
N PRO A 145 -0.85 11.39 -2.93
CA PRO A 145 -1.30 12.44 -3.85
C PRO A 145 -0.20 13.41 -4.30
N PHE A 146 0.91 13.51 -3.55
CA PHE A 146 2.03 14.42 -3.83
C PHE A 146 3.36 13.72 -3.60
N ASP A 147 4.45 14.35 -4.04
CA ASP A 147 5.80 13.87 -3.81
C ASP A 147 6.05 13.64 -2.31
N GLN A 148 6.88 12.64 -2.00
CA GLN A 148 7.18 12.21 -0.64
C GLN A 148 7.74 13.33 0.27
N ASP A 149 8.31 14.41 -0.28
CA ASP A 149 8.84 15.52 0.49
C ASP A 149 8.09 16.85 0.29
N ASP A 150 7.00 16.86 -0.50
CA ASP A 150 6.13 18.03 -0.69
C ASP A 150 5.12 18.22 0.46
N TRP A 151 5.65 18.31 1.69
CA TRP A 151 4.88 18.43 2.92
C TRP A 151 3.79 19.52 2.91
N PRO A 152 4.02 20.73 2.35
CA PRO A 152 2.98 21.75 2.27
C PRO A 152 1.77 21.32 1.43
N ALA A 153 1.98 20.64 0.31
CA ALA A 153 0.90 20.14 -0.54
C ALA A 153 0.07 19.08 0.18
N TRP A 154 0.73 18.12 0.83
CA TRP A 154 0.09 17.10 1.66
C TRP A 154 -0.81 17.70 2.74
N ALA A 155 -0.28 18.66 3.52
CA ALA A 155 -1.03 19.29 4.60
C ALA A 155 -2.22 20.11 4.08
N ALA A 156 -2.03 20.87 2.99
CA ALA A 156 -3.09 21.65 2.37
C ALA A 156 -4.24 20.76 1.85
N PHE A 157 -3.90 19.68 1.15
CA PHE A 157 -4.89 18.74 0.62
C PHE A 157 -5.61 17.97 1.73
N THR A 158 -4.89 17.44 2.72
CA THR A 158 -5.49 16.70 3.84
C THR A 158 -6.47 17.55 4.65
N ALA A 159 -6.23 18.87 4.76
CA ALA A 159 -7.13 19.78 5.45
C ALA A 159 -8.49 19.95 4.76
N GLN A 160 -8.58 19.77 3.44
CA GLN A 160 -9.79 20.00 2.65
C GLN A 160 -10.45 18.72 2.09
N ALA A 161 -9.69 17.62 1.95
CA ALA A 161 -10.14 16.44 1.20
C ALA A 161 -11.37 15.74 1.79
N GLY A 162 -11.56 15.80 3.12
CA GLY A 162 -12.70 15.15 3.81
C GLY A 162 -12.70 13.60 3.78
N ILE A 163 -11.83 13.00 2.98
CA ILE A 163 -11.69 11.55 2.79
C ILE A 163 -10.47 11.00 3.52
N GLN A 164 -10.16 9.71 3.31
CA GLN A 164 -8.90 9.13 3.75
C GLN A 164 -7.74 9.60 2.85
N VAL A 165 -6.65 10.07 3.46
CA VAL A 165 -5.39 10.43 2.77
C VAL A 165 -4.30 9.53 3.34
N VAL A 166 -3.74 8.66 2.50
CA VAL A 166 -2.82 7.59 2.91
C VAL A 166 -1.39 7.99 2.54
N GLY A 167 -0.48 7.92 3.51
CA GLY A 167 0.95 8.08 3.26
C GLY A 167 1.64 6.73 3.10
N ASP A 168 2.22 6.46 1.93
CA ASP A 168 3.08 5.31 1.65
C ASP A 168 4.54 5.77 1.50
N ASP A 169 4.95 6.36 0.37
CA ASP A 169 6.28 6.95 0.22
C ASP A 169 6.49 8.14 1.19
N LEU A 170 5.41 8.83 1.55
CA LEU A 170 5.45 9.84 2.61
C LEU A 170 5.90 9.26 3.97
N THR A 171 5.52 8.04 4.31
CA THR A 171 5.77 7.51 5.66
C THR A 171 6.78 6.39 5.70
N VAL A 172 6.93 5.63 4.61
CA VAL A 172 7.78 4.45 4.43
C VAL A 172 7.77 3.51 5.62
N THR A 173 6.59 3.35 6.25
CA THR A 173 6.40 2.60 7.51
C THR A 173 7.42 2.98 8.61
N ASN A 174 7.96 4.19 8.58
CA ASN A 174 9.04 4.66 9.44
C ASN A 174 8.50 5.57 10.56
N PRO A 175 8.67 5.22 11.85
CA PRO A 175 8.14 6.00 12.97
C PRO A 175 8.55 7.48 12.98
N LYS A 176 9.74 7.84 12.47
CA LYS A 176 10.19 9.25 12.41
C LYS A 176 9.41 10.04 11.36
N ARG A 177 9.24 9.46 10.17
CA ARG A 177 8.43 10.05 9.08
C ARG A 177 6.96 10.13 9.48
N ILE A 178 6.43 9.10 10.15
CA ILE A 178 5.08 9.09 10.70
C ILE A 178 4.90 10.22 11.72
N ALA A 179 5.84 10.39 12.67
CA ALA A 179 5.77 11.46 13.66
C ALA A 179 5.78 12.86 13.00
N GLN A 180 6.63 13.07 11.99
CA GLN A 180 6.66 14.30 11.22
C GLN A 180 5.36 14.54 10.45
N ALA A 181 4.80 13.50 9.84
CA ALA A 181 3.54 13.58 9.10
C ALA A 181 2.35 13.88 10.03
N ILE A 182 2.34 13.37 11.26
CA ILE A 182 1.38 13.73 12.31
C ILE A 182 1.52 15.20 12.69
N GLU A 183 2.73 15.67 13.00
CA GLU A 183 3.00 17.06 13.38
C GLU A 183 2.52 18.04 12.30
N LYS A 184 2.81 17.72 11.04
CA LYS A 184 2.45 18.54 9.87
C LYS A 184 1.01 18.35 9.41
N LYS A 185 0.25 17.42 10.00
CA LYS A 185 -1.10 17.01 9.56
C LYS A 185 -1.12 16.64 8.07
N ALA A 186 -0.07 15.97 7.61
CA ALA A 186 0.19 15.71 6.20
C ALA A 186 -0.74 14.64 5.61
N CYS A 187 -1.11 13.62 6.39
CA CYS A 187 -2.07 12.59 6.00
C CYS A 187 -2.90 12.14 7.22
N ASN A 188 -3.85 11.21 7.01
CA ASN A 188 -4.71 10.69 8.08
C ASN A 188 -4.83 9.16 8.06
N CYS A 189 -3.98 8.49 7.28
CA CYS A 189 -3.86 7.05 7.24
C CYS A 189 -2.42 6.64 6.90
N LEU A 190 -1.94 5.59 7.56
CA LEU A 190 -0.67 4.94 7.28
C LEU A 190 -0.87 3.77 6.31
N LEU A 191 -0.09 3.68 5.23
CA LEU A 191 0.09 2.42 4.53
C LEU A 191 1.17 1.59 5.26
N LEU A 192 0.81 0.43 5.79
CA LEU A 192 1.72 -0.42 6.57
C LEU A 192 2.30 -1.53 5.67
N LYS A 193 3.59 -1.40 5.31
CA LYS A 193 4.37 -2.42 4.61
C LYS A 193 5.46 -2.94 5.53
N VAL A 194 5.28 -4.17 6.01
CA VAL A 194 6.17 -4.78 7.02
C VAL A 194 7.64 -4.77 6.60
N ASN A 195 7.91 -4.99 5.31
CA ASN A 195 9.27 -5.08 4.80
C ASN A 195 9.97 -3.71 4.63
N GLN A 196 9.25 -2.57 4.68
CA GLN A 196 9.88 -1.24 4.66
C GLN A 196 10.60 -0.93 5.99
N ILE A 197 10.06 -1.42 7.10
CA ILE A 197 10.64 -1.24 8.44
C ILE A 197 11.47 -2.45 8.90
N GLY A 198 11.24 -3.63 8.31
CA GLY A 198 12.12 -4.79 8.43
C GLY A 198 11.81 -5.73 9.61
N SER A 199 10.89 -5.37 10.52
CA SER A 199 10.46 -6.27 11.59
C SER A 199 8.97 -6.16 11.93
N VAL A 200 8.42 -7.28 12.44
CA VAL A 200 7.04 -7.31 12.95
C VAL A 200 6.88 -6.34 14.11
N THR A 201 7.83 -6.32 15.06
CA THR A 201 7.75 -5.46 16.25
C THR A 201 7.65 -3.98 15.87
N GLU A 202 8.48 -3.52 14.94
CA GLU A 202 8.47 -2.12 14.52
C GLU A 202 7.24 -1.80 13.67
N SER A 203 6.74 -2.76 12.88
CA SER A 203 5.46 -2.62 12.18
C SER A 203 4.28 -2.44 13.15
N LEU A 204 4.26 -3.20 14.26
CA LEU A 204 3.27 -3.04 15.32
C LEU A 204 3.39 -1.66 15.99
N GLN A 205 4.61 -1.16 16.20
CA GLN A 205 4.84 0.17 16.77
C GLN A 205 4.37 1.28 15.83
N ALA A 206 4.67 1.19 14.53
CA ALA A 206 4.19 2.12 13.51
C ALA A 206 2.65 2.14 13.44
N CYS A 207 2.02 0.96 13.42
CA CYS A 207 0.57 0.84 13.46
C CYS A 207 -0.03 1.49 14.73
N LYS A 208 0.53 1.20 15.90
CA LYS A 208 0.06 1.79 17.17
C LYS A 208 0.22 3.30 17.19
N LEU A 209 1.35 3.82 16.71
CA LEU A 209 1.61 5.26 16.63
C LEU A 209 0.57 5.96 15.74
N ALA A 210 0.24 5.39 14.58
CA ALA A 210 -0.80 5.91 13.70
C ALA A 210 -2.17 5.87 14.39
N GLN A 211 -2.60 4.71 14.90
CA GLN A 211 -3.91 4.54 15.54
C GLN A 211 -4.08 5.42 16.78
N SER A 212 -3.05 5.61 17.62
CA SER A 212 -3.12 6.48 18.80
C SER A 212 -3.25 7.96 18.46
N ASN A 213 -2.91 8.35 17.23
CA ASN A 213 -3.09 9.70 16.71
C ASN A 213 -4.34 9.84 15.82
N GLY A 214 -5.27 8.88 15.92
CA GLY A 214 -6.56 8.91 15.24
C GLY A 214 -6.49 8.58 13.74
N TRP A 215 -5.36 8.06 13.26
CA TRP A 215 -5.23 7.67 11.86
C TRP A 215 -5.78 6.26 11.61
N GLY A 216 -6.27 6.05 10.39
CA GLY A 216 -6.48 4.70 9.86
C GLY A 216 -5.14 4.01 9.58
N VAL A 217 -5.14 2.69 9.46
CA VAL A 217 -3.97 1.93 9.00
C VAL A 217 -4.42 0.95 7.92
N MET A 218 -3.83 1.05 6.73
CA MET A 218 -4.07 0.12 5.64
C MET A 218 -2.88 -0.82 5.53
N VAL A 219 -3.08 -2.08 5.91
CA VAL A 219 -2.05 -3.10 5.68
C VAL A 219 -1.89 -3.31 4.18
N SER A 220 -0.67 -3.39 3.69
CA SER A 220 -0.41 -3.43 2.25
C SER A 220 0.58 -4.51 1.87
N HIS A 221 0.36 -5.05 0.68
CA HIS A 221 1.30 -5.93 0.01
C HIS A 221 2.48 -5.15 -0.59
N ARG A 222 3.31 -5.84 -1.38
CA ARG A 222 4.25 -5.22 -2.32
C ARG A 222 3.91 -5.61 -3.76
N SER A 223 4.42 -4.84 -4.73
CA SER A 223 4.15 -5.11 -6.16
C SER A 223 4.71 -6.46 -6.62
N GLY A 224 5.91 -6.83 -6.17
CA GLY A 224 6.30 -8.24 -6.11
C GLY A 224 5.67 -8.83 -4.86
N GLU A 225 5.07 -10.01 -4.93
CA GLU A 225 4.54 -10.73 -3.77
C GLU A 225 4.88 -12.21 -3.90
N THR A 226 4.70 -12.99 -2.84
CA THR A 226 4.86 -14.44 -2.76
C THR A 226 3.52 -15.10 -2.39
N GLU A 227 3.49 -16.42 -2.27
CA GLU A 227 2.36 -17.18 -1.77
C GLU A 227 2.11 -17.04 -0.25
N ASP A 228 3.03 -16.38 0.47
CA ASP A 228 2.93 -16.12 1.91
C ASP A 228 1.61 -15.41 2.24
N THR A 229 1.03 -15.60 3.43
CA THR A 229 -0.26 -14.98 3.79
C THR A 229 -0.22 -14.15 5.06
N PHE A 230 0.98 -13.88 5.59
CA PHE A 230 1.21 -13.21 6.87
C PHE A 230 0.41 -11.92 7.05
N ILE A 231 0.31 -11.09 6.01
CA ILE A 231 -0.39 -9.81 6.08
C ILE A 231 -1.91 -9.94 6.26
N ALA A 232 -2.51 -11.10 5.95
CA ALA A 232 -3.92 -11.38 6.22
C ALA A 232 -4.16 -11.54 7.73
N ASP A 233 -3.35 -12.36 8.41
CA ASP A 233 -3.39 -12.49 9.86
C ASP A 233 -3.00 -11.18 10.56
N LEU A 234 -2.03 -10.44 10.00
CA LEU A 234 -1.59 -9.15 10.53
C LEU A 234 -2.72 -8.11 10.54
N VAL A 235 -3.46 -7.95 9.43
CA VAL A 235 -4.55 -6.96 9.34
C VAL A 235 -5.67 -7.27 10.35
N VAL A 236 -5.99 -8.55 10.54
CA VAL A 236 -6.99 -8.99 11.52
C VAL A 236 -6.48 -8.78 12.94
N GLY A 237 -5.27 -9.23 13.25
CA GLY A 237 -4.68 -9.12 14.58
C GLY A 237 -4.47 -7.67 15.04
N LEU A 238 -4.14 -6.77 14.11
CA LEU A 238 -4.06 -5.32 14.36
C LEU A 238 -5.43 -4.63 14.37
N CYS A 239 -6.47 -5.31 13.88
CA CYS A 239 -7.82 -4.79 13.67
C CYS A 239 -7.80 -3.44 12.94
N THR A 240 -7.07 -3.33 11.84
CA THR A 240 -6.95 -2.04 11.15
C THR A 240 -8.14 -1.71 10.27
N GLY A 241 -8.92 -2.74 9.88
CA GLY A 241 -10.19 -2.61 9.15
C GLY A 241 -10.06 -2.53 7.64
N GLN A 242 -8.84 -2.49 7.10
CA GLN A 242 -8.59 -2.31 5.67
C GLN A 242 -7.23 -2.89 5.24
N ILE A 243 -7.22 -3.53 4.08
CA ILE A 243 -6.05 -4.16 3.46
C ILE A 243 -6.06 -3.92 1.94
N LYS A 244 -4.90 -3.58 1.37
CA LYS A 244 -4.65 -3.51 -0.08
C LYS A 244 -3.68 -4.63 -0.44
N THR A 245 -4.21 -5.74 -0.96
CA THR A 245 -3.39 -6.91 -1.34
C THR A 245 -3.56 -7.33 -2.81
N GLY A 246 -3.95 -6.39 -3.67
CA GLY A 246 -4.00 -6.55 -5.13
C GLY A 246 -5.37 -6.94 -5.67
N ALA A 247 -5.47 -7.08 -7.00
CA ALA A 247 -6.72 -7.50 -7.62
C ALA A 247 -7.13 -8.92 -7.16
N PRO A 248 -8.41 -9.31 -7.27
CA PRO A 248 -8.87 -10.70 -7.09
C PRO A 248 -8.45 -11.57 -8.28
N CYS A 249 -7.15 -11.54 -8.61
CA CYS A 249 -6.52 -12.22 -9.72
C CYS A 249 -5.03 -12.40 -9.36
N ARG A 250 -4.44 -13.51 -9.82
CA ARG A 250 -3.08 -13.98 -9.50
C ARG A 250 -2.95 -14.48 -8.04
N SER A 251 -2.42 -15.69 -7.88
CA SER A 251 -2.53 -16.44 -6.62
C SER A 251 -1.76 -15.83 -5.46
N GLU A 252 -0.73 -15.03 -5.70
CA GLU A 252 -0.02 -14.31 -4.65
C GLU A 252 -0.89 -13.26 -3.95
N ARG A 253 -1.94 -12.80 -4.63
CA ARG A 253 -2.95 -11.86 -4.11
C ARG A 253 -4.07 -12.64 -3.45
N LEU A 254 -4.63 -13.60 -4.20
CA LEU A 254 -5.71 -14.47 -3.75
C LEU A 254 -5.34 -15.27 -2.50
N ALA A 255 -4.08 -15.64 -2.30
CA ALA A 255 -3.64 -16.33 -1.10
C ALA A 255 -4.03 -15.56 0.18
N LYS A 256 -3.85 -14.23 0.20
CA LYS A 256 -4.20 -13.38 1.35
C LYS A 256 -5.72 -13.25 1.50
N TYR A 257 -6.45 -13.05 0.40
CA TYR A 257 -7.92 -13.01 0.45
C TYR A 257 -8.52 -14.33 0.93
N ASN A 258 -8.01 -15.46 0.45
CA ASN A 258 -8.42 -16.79 0.89
C ASN A 258 -8.07 -17.03 2.36
N GLN A 259 -6.94 -16.50 2.84
CA GLN A 259 -6.60 -16.57 4.25
C GLN A 259 -7.57 -15.74 5.11
N LEU A 260 -8.00 -14.56 4.65
CA LEU A 260 -9.04 -13.78 5.34
C LEU A 260 -10.38 -14.54 5.43
N LEU A 261 -10.79 -15.25 4.36
CA LEU A 261 -11.99 -16.09 4.38
C LEU A 261 -11.87 -17.23 5.40
N ARG A 262 -10.69 -17.87 5.51
CA ARG A 262 -10.44 -18.89 6.54
C ARG A 262 -10.49 -18.32 7.95
N ILE A 263 -9.91 -17.14 8.17
CA ILE A 263 -9.95 -16.45 9.47
C ILE A 263 -11.40 -16.07 9.83
N GLU A 264 -12.19 -15.60 8.87
CA GLU A 264 -13.62 -15.31 9.07
C GLU A 264 -14.40 -16.56 9.48
N GLU A 265 -14.19 -17.69 8.77
CA GLU A 265 -14.79 -18.98 9.10
C GLU A 265 -14.37 -19.46 10.51
N GLU A 266 -13.08 -19.35 10.85
CA GLU A 266 -12.54 -19.74 12.16
C GLU A 266 -13.10 -18.89 13.31
N LEU A 267 -13.31 -17.60 13.09
CA LEU A 267 -13.92 -16.71 14.07
C LEU A 267 -15.43 -16.98 14.26
N GLY A 268 -16.10 -17.53 13.25
CA GLY A 268 -17.54 -17.82 13.27
C GLY A 268 -18.37 -16.60 13.70
N ASP A 269 -19.27 -16.78 14.67
CA ASP A 269 -20.12 -15.71 15.19
C ASP A 269 -19.36 -14.53 15.84
N LYS A 270 -18.05 -14.67 16.09
CA LYS A 270 -17.20 -13.59 16.60
C LYS A 270 -16.64 -12.70 15.50
N ALA A 271 -16.75 -13.09 14.24
CA ALA A 271 -16.27 -12.32 13.11
C ALA A 271 -17.01 -10.97 13.02
N LYS A 272 -16.25 -9.89 12.87
CA LYS A 272 -16.79 -8.54 12.65
C LYS A 272 -16.13 -7.92 11.43
N PHE A 273 -16.94 -7.69 10.41
CA PHE A 273 -16.51 -6.96 9.23
C PHE A 273 -16.53 -5.45 9.48
N ALA A 274 -15.44 -4.75 9.13
CA ALA A 274 -15.32 -3.31 9.38
C ALA A 274 -16.34 -2.47 8.59
N GLY A 275 -16.71 -2.90 7.38
CA GLY A 275 -17.71 -2.23 6.54
C GLY A 275 -17.41 -0.74 6.35
N ARG A 276 -18.43 0.10 6.58
CA ARG A 276 -18.29 1.57 6.49
C ARG A 276 -17.35 2.18 7.54
N ASN A 277 -17.02 1.43 8.59
CA ASN A 277 -16.10 1.86 9.64
C ASN A 277 -14.64 1.48 9.35
N PHE A 278 -14.28 1.14 8.11
CA PHE A 278 -12.93 0.70 7.72
C PHE A 278 -11.79 1.64 8.18
N ARG A 279 -12.05 2.96 8.31
CA ARG A 279 -11.08 3.95 8.80
C ARG A 279 -10.82 3.85 10.31
N ASN A 280 -11.80 3.39 11.08
CA ASN A 280 -11.73 3.27 12.53
C ASN A 280 -12.67 2.16 13.04
N PRO A 281 -12.33 0.87 12.82
CA PRO A 281 -13.23 -0.25 13.11
C PRO A 281 -13.47 -0.48 14.60
N ARG A 282 -12.72 0.19 15.48
CA ARG A 282 -12.85 0.12 16.94
C ARG A 282 -13.63 1.30 17.54
N ALA A 283 -13.99 2.30 16.73
CA ALA A 283 -14.89 3.36 17.19
C ALA A 283 -16.22 2.73 17.63
N LYS A 284 -16.71 3.17 18.80
CA LYS A 284 -18.01 2.77 19.34
C LYS A 284 -19.14 3.51 18.63
#